data_AF-A0A3D0M2B2-F1
#
_entry.id   AF-A0A3D0M2B2-F1
#
_cell.length_a   1.000
_cell.length_b   1.000
_cell.length_c   1.000
_cell.angle_alpha   90.00
_cell.angle_beta   90.00
_cell.angle_gamma   90.00
#
_symmetry.space_group_name_H-M   'P 1'
#
loop_
_entity.id
_entity.type
_entity.pdbx_description
1 polymer ?
#
loop_
_entity_poly.entity_id
_entity_poly.type
_entity_poly.pdbx_seq_one_letter_code
_entity_poly.pdbx_strand_id
1 'polypeptide(L)'
;MSSKKTPKREFFVRSREQSFCPCCNGTLKCVGSRKRNCLNNAGDTLKLRIRRLRCKNCNKIHHELPDLIVPYKRYDSNCIESVVVDDKASPVPADDSTLLRWKAWFKKSAHHFSGCLVSIAIQTGKGSVEDSYDSMSLLQRLWHHVGDAKGWLSRIVRSIANSNNWVHTRSAFVT
;
A
#
# COMPACT_ATOMS: atom_id res chain seq x y z
N MET A 1 0.55 -37.67 18.09
CA MET A 1 0.18 -36.35 18.64
C MET A 1 -0.58 -35.58 17.56
N SER A 2 -1.89 -35.40 17.75
CA SER A 2 -2.78 -34.81 16.75
C SER A 2 -2.54 -33.31 16.64
N SER A 3 -2.00 -32.85 15.50
CA SER A 3 -1.80 -31.43 15.22
C SER A 3 -3.16 -30.75 15.11
N LYS A 4 -3.52 -29.97 16.14
CA LYS A 4 -4.74 -29.17 16.16
C LYS A 4 -4.70 -28.22 14.96
N LYS A 5 -5.46 -28.54 13.90
CA LYS A 5 -5.69 -27.64 12.78
C LYS A 5 -6.33 -26.36 13.33
N THR A 6 -5.55 -25.29 13.47
CA THR A 6 -6.08 -23.97 13.77
C THR A 6 -7.15 -23.63 12.72
N PRO A 7 -8.37 -23.24 13.12
CA PRO A 7 -9.42 -22.92 12.17
C PRO A 7 -8.96 -21.75 11.30
N LYS A 8 -8.86 -22.00 9.99
CA LYS A 8 -8.48 -20.99 8.99
C LYS A 8 -9.59 -19.96 8.88
N ARG A 9 -9.54 -18.91 9.70
CA ARG A 9 -10.49 -17.79 9.67
C ARG A 9 -10.29 -16.98 8.38
N GLU A 10 -11.30 -16.98 7.52
CA GLU A 10 -11.35 -16.12 6.34
C GLU A 10 -12.07 -14.82 6.72
N PHE A 11 -11.40 -13.69 6.54
CA PHE A 11 -11.92 -12.37 6.92
C PHE A 11 -12.51 -11.69 5.69
N PHE A 12 -13.79 -11.34 5.76
CA PHE A 12 -14.39 -10.44 4.78
C PHE A 12 -14.00 -9.00 5.11
N VAL A 13 -13.35 -8.31 4.17
CA VAL A 13 -12.85 -6.95 4.38
C VAL A 13 -13.69 -5.96 3.58
N ARG A 14 -14.14 -4.90 4.24
CA ARG A 14 -14.87 -3.79 3.66
C ARG A 14 -14.32 -2.49 4.21
N SER A 15 -14.03 -1.54 3.32
CA SER A 15 -13.68 -0.18 3.71
C SER A 15 -14.85 0.49 4.42
N ARG A 16 -14.52 1.25 5.46
CA ARG A 16 -15.49 2.14 6.13
C ARG A 16 -15.81 3.36 5.27
N GLU A 17 -15.01 3.63 4.25
CA GLU A 17 -15.11 4.81 3.41
C GLU A 17 -15.83 4.51 2.10
N GLN A 18 -16.45 5.54 1.54
CA GLN A 18 -17.02 5.48 0.21
C GLN A 18 -15.89 5.48 -0.84
N SER A 19 -15.77 4.42 -1.61
CA SER A 19 -14.77 4.32 -2.69
C SER A 19 -15.34 4.84 -4.01
N PHE A 20 -14.57 5.68 -4.70
CA PHE A 20 -14.85 6.17 -6.05
C PHE A 20 -13.86 5.58 -7.06
N CYS A 21 -14.21 5.61 -8.35
CA CYS A 21 -13.31 5.15 -9.39
C CYS A 21 -12.06 6.05 -9.45
N PRO A 22 -10.85 5.53 -9.23
CA PRO A 22 -9.64 6.35 -9.23
C PRO A 22 -9.32 6.91 -10.64
N CYS A 23 -9.91 6.36 -11.71
CA CYS A 23 -9.67 6.82 -13.07
C CYS A 23 -10.61 7.95 -13.55
N CYS A 24 -11.84 8.03 -13.03
CA CYS A 24 -12.86 8.96 -13.54
C CYS A 24 -13.80 9.50 -12.47
N ASN A 25 -13.53 9.22 -11.19
CA ASN A 25 -14.34 9.57 -10.03
C ASN A 25 -15.79 9.03 -10.02
N GLY A 26 -16.16 8.18 -10.98
CA GLY A 26 -17.49 7.59 -11.08
C GLY A 26 -17.81 6.59 -9.96
N THR A 27 -19.11 6.34 -9.76
CA THR A 27 -19.58 5.42 -8.72
C THR A 27 -19.21 3.95 -9.02
N LEU A 28 -18.95 3.20 -7.96
CA LEU A 28 -18.52 1.81 -8.03
C LEU A 28 -19.65 0.86 -7.61
N LYS A 29 -19.86 -0.22 -8.38
CA LYS A 29 -20.74 -1.34 -8.00
C LYS A 29 -19.93 -2.59 -7.66
N CYS A 30 -20.32 -3.30 -6.60
CA CYS A 30 -19.71 -4.58 -6.27
C CYS A 30 -20.12 -5.63 -7.32
N VAL A 31 -19.16 -6.29 -7.95
CA VAL A 31 -19.37 -7.36 -8.95
C VAL A 31 -18.85 -8.72 -8.49
N GLY A 32 -18.30 -8.79 -7.28
CA GLY A 32 -17.79 -10.03 -6.70
C GLY A 32 -16.73 -9.77 -5.66
N SER A 33 -15.94 -10.80 -5.38
CA SER A 33 -14.84 -10.74 -4.42
C SER A 33 -13.64 -11.56 -4.91
N ARG A 34 -12.47 -11.29 -4.34
CA ARG A 34 -11.23 -12.03 -4.59
C ARG A 34 -10.59 -12.38 -3.26
N LYS A 35 -9.98 -13.56 -3.18
CA LYS A 35 -9.16 -13.94 -2.04
C LYS A 35 -7.77 -13.32 -2.14
N ARG A 36 -7.25 -12.80 -1.04
CA ARG A 36 -5.91 -12.25 -0.89
C ARG A 36 -5.32 -12.75 0.41
N ASN A 37 -4.16 -13.40 0.32
CA ASN A 37 -3.42 -13.83 1.50
C ASN A 37 -2.40 -12.75 1.87
N CYS A 38 -2.21 -12.54 3.16
CA CYS A 38 -1.26 -11.60 3.74
C CYS A 38 -0.59 -12.25 4.96
N LEU A 39 0.74 -12.19 5.05
CA LEU A 39 1.51 -12.69 6.18
C LEU A 39 1.73 -11.57 7.19
N ASN A 40 1.46 -11.83 8.47
CA ASN A 40 1.74 -10.86 9.53
C ASN A 40 3.14 -11.08 10.15
N ASN A 41 3.50 -10.22 11.09
CA ASN A 41 4.76 -10.31 11.84
C ASN A 41 4.89 -11.58 12.71
N ALA A 42 3.78 -12.24 13.07
CA ALA A 42 3.78 -13.50 13.80
C ALA A 42 3.98 -14.74 12.89
N GLY A 43 3.98 -14.54 11.56
CA GLY A 43 4.08 -15.62 10.57
C GLY A 43 2.74 -16.24 10.21
N ASP A 44 1.64 -15.72 10.75
CA ASP A 44 0.30 -16.19 10.41
C ASP A 44 -0.14 -15.68 9.04
N THR A 45 -0.82 -16.56 8.30
CA THR A 45 -1.47 -16.20 7.04
C THR A 45 -2.89 -15.69 7.27
N LEU A 46 -3.07 -14.38 7.15
CA LEU A 46 -4.37 -13.74 7.07
C LEU A 46 -4.99 -13.99 5.69
N LYS A 47 -6.15 -14.65 5.65
CA LYS A 47 -6.92 -14.88 4.42
C LYS A 47 -8.02 -13.84 4.31
N LEU A 48 -7.83 -12.88 3.42
CA LEU A 48 -8.77 -11.79 3.21
C LEU A 48 -9.63 -12.05 1.99
N ARG A 49 -10.91 -11.72 2.06
CA ARG A 49 -11.83 -11.66 0.93
C ARG A 49 -12.15 -10.20 0.65
N ILE A 50 -11.53 -9.65 -0.39
CA ILE A 50 -11.64 -8.25 -0.80
C ILE A 50 -12.68 -8.09 -1.91
N ARG A 51 -13.41 -6.97 -1.95
CA ARG A 51 -14.42 -6.73 -2.98
C ARG A 51 -13.78 -6.41 -4.34
N ARG A 52 -14.45 -6.85 -5.40
CA ARG A 52 -14.20 -6.46 -6.79
C ARG A 52 -15.26 -5.45 -7.17
N LEU A 53 -14.82 -4.24 -7.50
CA LEU A 53 -15.67 -3.08 -7.76
C LEU A 53 -15.57 -2.72 -9.24
N ARG A 54 -16.69 -2.62 -9.95
CA ARG A 54 -16.73 -2.14 -11.34
C ARG A 54 -17.24 -0.71 -11.36
N CYS A 55 -16.54 0.19 -12.05
CA CYS A 55 -17.03 1.55 -12.28
C CYS A 55 -18.24 1.54 -13.21
N LYS A 56 -19.28 2.30 -12.88
CA LYS A 56 -20.46 2.46 -13.75
C LYS A 56 -20.19 3.32 -14.99
N ASN A 57 -19.18 4.18 -14.95
CA ASN A 57 -18.85 5.12 -16.03
C ASN A 57 -17.82 4.51 -17.00
N CYS A 58 -16.61 4.19 -16.52
CA CYS A 58 -15.52 3.71 -17.38
C CYS A 58 -15.41 2.18 -17.47
N ASN A 59 -16.31 1.42 -16.82
CA ASN A 59 -16.36 -0.05 -16.80
C ASN A 59 -15.11 -0.78 -16.27
N LYS A 60 -14.06 -0.05 -15.83
CA LYS A 60 -12.86 -0.63 -15.22
C LYS A 60 -13.18 -1.35 -13.91
N ILE A 61 -12.42 -2.41 -13.64
CA ILE A 61 -12.52 -3.20 -12.40
C ILE A 61 -11.40 -2.80 -11.46
N HIS A 62 -11.77 -2.38 -10.26
CA HIS A 62 -10.89 -2.05 -9.15
C HIS A 62 -11.04 -3.10 -8.06
N HIS A 63 -9.94 -3.40 -7.37
CA HIS A 63 -9.97 -4.24 -6.18
C HIS A 63 -9.89 -3.34 -4.98
N GLU A 64 -10.73 -3.59 -3.99
CA GLU A 64 -10.60 -2.92 -2.71
C GLU A 64 -9.26 -3.26 -2.07
N LEU A 65 -8.58 -2.24 -1.52
CA LEU A 65 -7.24 -2.35 -0.96
C LEU A 65 -7.29 -2.02 0.54
N PRO A 66 -7.25 -3.02 1.42
CA PRO A 66 -7.14 -2.80 2.86
C PRO A 66 -5.79 -2.17 3.23
N ASP A 67 -5.75 -1.33 4.27
CA ASP A 67 -4.54 -0.59 4.71
C ASP A 67 -3.37 -1.52 5.10
N LEU A 68 -3.66 -2.76 5.50
CA LEU A 68 -2.65 -3.76 5.82
C LEU A 68 -1.98 -4.37 4.58
N ILE A 69 -2.49 -4.12 3.36
CA ILE A 69 -1.94 -4.67 2.12
C ILE A 69 -1.23 -3.59 1.32
N VAL A 70 0.05 -3.80 1.06
CA VAL A 70 0.75 -3.11 -0.03
C VAL A 70 0.52 -3.89 -1.33
N PRO A 71 0.09 -3.24 -2.45
CA PRO A 71 -0.12 -3.93 -3.71
C PRO A 71 1.09 -4.77 -4.13
N TYR A 72 0.82 -5.97 -4.65
CA TYR A 72 1.83 -6.96 -5.05
C TYR A 72 2.72 -7.52 -3.94
N LYS A 73 2.59 -7.06 -2.69
CA LYS A 73 3.32 -7.62 -1.55
C LYS A 73 2.49 -8.68 -0.84
N ARG A 74 3.17 -9.65 -0.26
CA ARG A 74 2.55 -10.81 0.43
C ARG A 74 2.52 -10.65 1.94
N TYR A 75 3.23 -9.66 2.48
CA TYR A 75 3.32 -9.37 3.90
C TYR A 75 2.52 -8.13 4.23
N ASP A 76 2.16 -7.98 5.49
CA ASP A 76 1.46 -6.80 5.95
C ASP A 76 2.33 -5.54 5.77
N SER A 77 1.67 -4.38 5.69
CA SER A 77 2.35 -3.10 5.53
C SER A 77 3.31 -2.80 6.69
N ASN A 78 2.99 -3.24 7.91
CA ASN A 78 3.81 -2.99 9.10
C ASN A 78 5.16 -3.74 9.05
N CYS A 79 5.19 -4.98 8.56
CA CYS A 79 6.40 -5.77 8.37
C CYS A 79 7.33 -5.10 7.36
N ILE A 80 6.75 -4.57 6.28
CA ILE A 80 7.52 -3.87 5.25
C ILE A 80 8.03 -2.55 5.82
N GLU A 81 7.17 -1.81 6.52
CA GLU A 81 7.48 -0.55 7.19
C GLU A 81 8.68 -0.69 8.14
N SER A 82 8.68 -1.72 9.00
CA SER A 82 9.79 -1.95 9.95
C SER A 82 11.11 -2.30 9.28
N VAL A 83 11.09 -2.80 8.04
CA VAL A 83 12.29 -3.22 7.30
C VAL A 83 12.85 -2.09 6.44
N VAL A 84 12.03 -1.14 6.01
CA VAL A 84 12.48 -0.05 5.11
C VAL A 84 12.99 1.18 5.87
N VAL A 85 12.63 1.34 7.15
CA VAL A 85 13.10 2.44 8.02
C VAL A 85 14.41 2.09 8.74
N ASP A 86 14.58 0.83 9.16
CA ASP A 86 15.68 0.41 10.03
C ASP A 86 16.51 -0.72 9.39
N ASP A 87 17.82 -0.70 9.63
CA ASP A 87 18.71 -1.82 9.35
C ASP A 87 18.60 -2.90 10.43
N LYS A 88 18.21 -2.54 11.65
CA LYS A 88 17.86 -3.47 12.73
C LYS A 88 16.39 -3.86 12.61
N ALA A 89 16.08 -4.68 11.61
CA ALA A 89 14.74 -5.18 11.42
C ALA A 89 14.25 -5.87 12.71
N SER A 90 13.07 -5.47 13.21
CA SER A 90 12.28 -6.36 14.08
C SER A 90 12.20 -7.73 13.43
N PRO A 91 12.19 -8.83 14.20
CA PRO A 91 12.18 -10.18 13.62
C PRO A 91 10.92 -10.37 12.77
N VAL A 92 11.07 -10.18 11.46
CA VAL A 92 10.03 -10.43 10.47
C VAL A 92 10.27 -11.85 9.95
N PRO A 93 9.24 -12.71 9.89
CA PRO A 93 9.36 -14.10 9.43
C PRO A 93 9.49 -14.17 7.91
N ALA A 94 10.55 -13.58 7.36
CA ALA A 94 10.88 -13.55 5.94
C ALA A 94 12.38 -13.81 5.75
N ASP A 95 12.73 -14.45 4.63
CA ASP A 95 14.14 -14.61 4.24
C ASP A 95 14.81 -13.26 3.94
N ASP A 96 16.13 -13.20 4.14
CA ASP A 96 16.93 -11.99 3.90
C ASP A 96 16.79 -11.46 2.47
N SER A 97 16.65 -12.36 1.50
CA SER A 97 16.46 -12.00 0.09
C SER A 97 15.17 -11.19 -0.12
N THR A 98 14.12 -11.50 0.64
CA THR A 98 12.83 -10.82 0.64
C THR A 98 12.94 -9.47 1.33
N LEU A 99 13.66 -9.37 2.45
CA LEU A 99 13.95 -8.11 3.13
C LEU A 99 14.72 -7.15 2.21
N LEU A 100 15.80 -7.62 1.58
CA LEU A 100 16.60 -6.85 0.63
C LEU A 100 15.77 -6.37 -0.56
N ARG A 101 14.90 -7.24 -1.10
CA ARG A 101 13.99 -6.87 -2.20
C ARG A 101 12.99 -5.79 -1.78
N TRP A 102 12.54 -5.75 -0.53
CA TRP A 102 11.68 -4.67 -0.04
C TRP A 102 12.42 -3.36 0.08
N LYS A 103 13.62 -3.36 0.67
CA LYS A 103 14.49 -2.17 0.74
C LYS A 103 14.78 -1.62 -0.65
N ALA A 104 15.18 -2.49 -1.59
CA ALA A 104 15.44 -2.11 -2.98
C ALA A 104 14.19 -1.58 -3.70
N TRP A 105 13.03 -2.21 -3.49
CA TRP A 105 11.76 -1.73 -4.03
C TRP A 105 11.41 -0.35 -3.50
N PHE A 106 11.50 -0.14 -2.18
CA PHE A 106 11.17 1.13 -1.55
C PHE A 106 12.08 2.23 -2.04
N LYS A 107 13.41 2.01 -2.07
CA LYS A 107 14.38 2.98 -2.62
C LYS A 107 14.06 3.38 -4.07
N LYS A 108 13.66 2.42 -4.91
CA LYS A 108 13.27 2.67 -6.32
C LYS A 108 11.94 3.41 -6.46
N SER A 109 11.02 3.25 -5.50
CA SER A 109 9.67 3.84 -5.57
C SER A 109 9.52 5.14 -4.77
N ALA A 110 10.38 5.43 -3.81
CA ALA A 110 10.20 6.52 -2.86
C ALA A 110 10.16 7.91 -3.52
N HIS A 111 10.96 8.17 -4.56
CA HIS A 111 10.87 9.43 -5.31
C HIS A 111 9.53 9.60 -6.02
N HIS A 112 9.02 8.52 -6.64
CA HIS A 112 7.69 8.52 -7.26
C HIS A 112 6.61 8.79 -6.22
N PHE A 113 6.72 8.16 -5.05
CA PHE A 113 5.78 8.38 -3.96
C PHE A 113 5.78 9.83 -3.49
N SER A 114 6.96 10.42 -3.28
CA SER A 114 7.09 11.82 -2.89
C SER A 114 6.46 12.75 -3.92
N GLY A 115 6.76 12.58 -5.21
CA GLY A 115 6.16 13.39 -6.28
C GLY A 115 4.63 13.27 -6.36
N CYS A 116 4.09 12.06 -6.17
CA CYS A 116 2.64 11.86 -6.11
C CYS A 116 2.01 12.59 -4.92
N LEU A 117 2.62 12.51 -3.74
CA LEU A 117 2.09 13.15 -2.52
C LEU A 117 2.10 14.68 -2.64
N VAL A 118 3.16 15.27 -3.20
CA VAL A 118 3.22 16.70 -3.52
C VAL A 118 2.09 17.09 -4.47
N SER A 119 1.91 16.34 -5.57
CA SER A 119 0.85 16.62 -6.55
C SER A 119 -0.55 16.54 -5.93
N ILE A 120 -0.81 15.52 -5.09
CA ILE A 120 -2.07 15.37 -4.38
C ILE A 120 -2.29 16.52 -3.37
N ALA A 121 -1.25 16.94 -2.66
CA ALA A 121 -1.33 18.04 -1.70
C ALA A 121 -1.71 19.37 -2.40
N ILE A 122 -1.10 19.67 -3.54
CA ILE A 122 -1.44 20.84 -4.36
C ILE A 122 -2.88 20.77 -4.85
N GLN A 123 -3.30 19.65 -5.42
CA GLN A 123 -4.67 19.47 -5.95
C GLN A 123 -5.75 19.59 -4.88
N THR A 124 -5.43 19.25 -3.63
CA THR A 124 -6.37 19.31 -2.50
C THR A 124 -6.32 20.63 -1.75
N GLY A 125 -5.56 21.63 -2.23
CA GLY A 125 -5.41 22.93 -1.59
C GLY A 125 -4.63 22.90 -0.28
N LYS A 126 -3.85 21.84 -0.04
CA LYS A 126 -3.03 21.62 1.16
C LYS A 126 -1.54 21.91 0.93
N GLY A 127 -1.16 22.36 -0.27
CA GLY A 127 0.24 22.53 -0.66
C GLY A 127 0.72 23.97 -0.57
N SER A 128 1.63 24.26 0.35
CA SER A 128 2.74 25.21 0.15
C SER A 128 4.04 24.40 0.29
N VAL A 129 4.90 24.43 -0.74
CA VAL A 129 6.23 23.83 -0.63
C VAL A 129 7.06 24.78 0.22
N GLU A 130 7.25 24.45 1.50
CA GLU A 130 8.09 25.24 2.41
C GLU A 130 9.56 25.16 2.00
N ASP A 131 10.33 26.23 2.23
CA ASP A 131 11.76 26.31 1.91
C ASP A 131 12.59 25.19 2.56
N SER A 132 12.08 24.59 3.65
CA SER A 132 12.71 23.45 4.33
C SER A 132 12.57 22.12 3.56
N TYR A 133 11.77 22.02 2.50
CA TYR A 133 11.52 20.75 1.81
C TYR A 133 12.80 20.21 1.13
N ASP A 134 13.66 21.10 0.65
CA ASP A 134 14.90 20.73 -0.04
C ASP A 134 15.97 20.17 0.89
N SER A 135 15.98 20.56 2.17
CA SER A 135 16.92 20.04 3.18
C SER A 135 16.51 18.69 3.75
N MET A 136 15.25 18.25 3.56
CA MET A 136 14.75 16.99 4.08
C MET A 136 15.25 15.77 3.30
N SER A 137 15.56 14.69 4.01
CA SER A 137 15.74 13.37 3.40
C SER A 137 14.45 12.89 2.73
N LEU A 138 14.56 11.95 1.79
CA LEU A 138 13.40 11.43 1.08
C LEU A 138 12.35 10.80 2.02
N LEU A 139 12.78 10.14 3.10
CA LEU A 139 11.86 9.57 4.07
C LEU A 139 11.13 10.67 4.87
N GLN A 140 11.83 11.71 5.30
CA GLN A 140 11.24 12.88 5.96
C GLN A 140 10.23 13.59 5.05
N ARG A 141 10.53 13.73 3.75
CA ARG A 141 9.58 14.29 2.77
C ARG A 141 8.30 13.47 2.66
N LEU A 142 8.41 12.14 2.68
CA LEU A 142 7.24 11.26 2.71
C LEU A 142 6.44 11.45 4.00
N TRP A 143 7.12 11.46 5.15
CA TRP A 143 6.49 11.67 6.45
C TRP A 143 5.86 13.04 6.61
N HIS A 144 6.41 14.09 6.00
CA HIS A 144 5.80 15.42 6.01
C HIS A 144 4.36 15.39 5.46
N HIS A 145 4.09 14.56 4.44
CA HIS A 145 2.74 14.45 3.86
C HIS A 145 1.80 13.48 4.60
N VAL A 146 2.33 12.42 5.23
CA VAL A 146 1.49 11.35 5.79
C VAL A 146 1.64 11.14 7.31
N GLY A 147 2.54 11.86 7.97
CA GLY A 147 2.99 11.62 9.34
C GLY A 147 3.94 10.42 9.46
N ASP A 148 4.84 10.47 10.45
CA ASP A 148 5.86 9.45 10.76
C ASP A 148 5.39 8.32 11.68
N ALA A 149 4.21 8.47 12.31
CA ALA A 149 3.62 7.46 13.17
C ALA A 149 3.47 6.10 12.46
N LYS A 150 3.39 5.00 13.23
CA LYS A 150 3.17 3.65 12.71
C LYS A 150 2.04 3.59 11.67
N GLY A 151 2.26 2.83 10.60
CA GLY A 151 1.35 2.71 9.48
C GLY A 151 1.49 3.84 8.45
N TRP A 152 2.56 4.63 8.49
CA TRP A 152 2.83 5.66 7.49
C TRP A 152 2.91 5.07 6.08
N LEU A 153 3.43 3.85 5.92
CA LEU A 153 3.49 3.21 4.61
C LEU A 153 2.09 2.91 4.07
N SER A 154 1.16 2.49 4.93
CA SER A 154 -0.23 2.27 4.54
C SER A 154 -0.92 3.55 4.07
N ARG A 155 -0.62 4.69 4.72
CA ARG A 155 -1.15 6.01 4.36
C ARG A 155 -0.62 6.46 2.99
N ILE A 156 0.66 6.26 2.70
CA ILE A 156 1.23 6.49 1.36
C ILE A 156 0.53 5.63 0.31
N VAL A 157 0.43 4.33 0.56
CA VAL A 157 -0.20 3.37 -0.36
C VAL A 157 -1.63 3.77 -0.66
N ARG A 158 -2.40 4.10 0.37
CA ARG A 158 -3.79 4.54 0.24
C ARG A 158 -3.91 5.80 -0.61
N SER A 159 -3.13 6.85 -0.32
CA SER A 159 -3.16 8.10 -1.08
C SER A 159 -2.85 7.88 -2.57
N ILE A 160 -1.79 7.13 -2.86
CA ILE A 160 -1.30 6.94 -4.23
C ILE A 160 -2.18 5.95 -5.03
N ALA A 161 -2.65 4.89 -4.39
CA ALA A 161 -3.54 3.92 -5.04
C ALA A 161 -4.90 4.53 -5.37
N ASN A 162 -5.47 5.32 -4.44
CA ASN A 162 -6.76 5.96 -4.66
C ASN A 162 -6.69 7.11 -5.68
N SER A 163 -5.51 7.69 -5.92
CA SER A 163 -5.29 8.69 -6.97
C SER A 163 -4.90 8.08 -8.33
N ASN A 164 -5.00 6.75 -8.51
CA ASN A 164 -4.58 6.03 -9.72
C ASN A 164 -3.09 6.20 -10.11
N ASN A 165 -2.23 6.59 -9.17
CA ASN A 165 -0.80 6.81 -9.41
C ASN A 165 0.07 5.64 -8.95
N TRP A 166 -0.55 4.53 -8.53
CA TRP A 166 0.20 3.35 -8.11
C TRP A 166 0.83 2.65 -9.31
N VAL A 167 2.13 2.39 -9.23
CA VAL A 167 2.87 1.75 -10.31
C VAL A 167 2.56 0.24 -10.30
N HIS A 168 1.70 -0.19 -11.23
CA HIS A 168 1.24 -1.57 -11.34
C HIS A 168 2.27 -2.51 -11.98
N THR A 169 2.97 -2.02 -13.01
CA THR A 169 4.01 -2.75 -13.73
C THR A 169 5.04 -1.73 -14.22
N ARG A 170 6.25 -1.73 -13.65
CA ARG A 170 7.42 -1.30 -14.42
C ARG A 170 7.81 -2.47 -15.31
N SER A 171 7.05 -2.70 -16.38
CA SER A 171 7.61 -3.47 -17.48
C SER A 171 8.80 -2.67 -17.96
N ALA A 172 10.00 -3.25 -17.84
CA ALA A 172 11.20 -2.71 -18.43
C ALA A 172 11.03 -2.74 -19.95
N PHE A 173 10.45 -1.70 -20.52
CA PHE A 173 10.78 -1.29 -21.88
C PHE A 173 11.68 -0.07 -21.73
N VAL A 174 12.93 -0.36 -21.36
CA VAL A 174 14.06 0.50 -21.73
C VAL A 174 14.69 -0.23 -22.90
N THR A 175 14.38 0.23 -24.10
CA THR A 175 15.25 0.10 -25.28
C THR A 175 15.74 1.49 -25.60
#